data_AF-A0AAN5C2Q0-F1
#
_entry.id   AF-A0AAN5C2Q0-F1
#
_cell.length_a   1.000
_cell.length_b   1.000
_cell.length_c   1.000
_cell.angle_alpha   90.00
_cell.angle_beta   90.00
_cell.angle_gamma   90.00
#
_symmetry.space_group_name_H-M   'P 1'
#
loop_
_entity.id
_entity.type
_entity.pdbx_description
1 polymer ?
#
loop_
_entity_poly.entity_id
_entity_poly.type
_entity_poly.pdbx_seq_one_letter_code
_entity_poly.pdbx_strand_id
1 'polypeptide(L)'
;MALPLHIPPFIHNPSHKHHLPPQDHPLRIQIEGPLIAIQRLLPHTPWHLNLQSQTFPQPAGPKLVRLTYQQLYGRDPRQKVPGDLEVRDEYLGWMPEKYLNE
;
A
#
# COMPACT_ATOMS: atom_id res chain seq x y z
N MET A 1 9.24 12.17 -11.84
CA MET A 1 8.74 12.84 -10.62
C MET A 1 7.59 12.02 -10.06
N ALA A 2 7.41 11.99 -8.73
CA ALA A 2 6.33 11.25 -8.11
C ALA A 2 4.98 11.96 -8.32
N LEU A 3 3.94 11.21 -8.67
CA LEU A 3 2.56 11.72 -8.71
C LEU A 3 1.92 11.65 -7.32
N PRO A 4 1.03 12.59 -6.96
CA PRO A 4 0.30 12.51 -5.70
C PRO A 4 -0.71 11.35 -5.73
N LEU A 5 -0.88 10.70 -4.58
CA LEU A 5 -1.97 9.75 -4.38
C LEU A 5 -3.28 10.52 -4.22
N HIS A 6 -4.24 10.29 -5.12
CA HIS A 6 -5.57 10.88 -5.00
C HIS A 6 -6.52 9.94 -4.24
N ILE A 7 -7.04 10.41 -3.12
CA ILE A 7 -8.09 9.73 -2.37
C ILE A 7 -9.41 10.48 -2.59
N PRO A 8 -10.48 9.81 -3.07
CA PRO A 8 -11.76 10.46 -3.28
C PRO A 8 -12.32 11.09 -2.00
N PRO A 9 -12.94 12.29 -2.08
CA PRO A 9 -13.46 13.01 -0.90
C PRO A 9 -14.47 12.22 -0.05
N PHE A 10 -15.24 11.33 -0.67
CA PHE A 10 -16.24 10.52 0.04
C PHE A 10 -15.63 9.59 1.10
N ILE A 11 -14.35 9.24 0.96
CA ILE A 11 -13.60 8.43 1.94
C ILE A 11 -13.47 9.18 3.27
N HIS A 12 -13.34 10.51 3.25
CA HIS A 12 -13.16 11.34 4.44
C HIS A 12 -14.48 11.67 5.15
N ASN A 13 -15.62 11.55 4.45
CA ASN A 13 -16.95 11.74 5.03
C ASN A 13 -17.87 10.55 4.71
N PRO A 14 -17.58 9.37 5.30
CA PRO A 14 -18.30 8.17 4.96
C PRO A 14 -19.71 8.17 5.56
N SER A 15 -20.70 7.75 4.78
CA SER A 15 -22.08 7.60 5.26
C SER A 15 -22.26 6.47 6.28
N HIS A 16 -21.23 5.66 6.53
CA HIS A 16 -21.31 4.44 7.34
C HIS A 16 -20.16 4.32 8.36
N LYS A 17 -20.51 3.93 9.59
CA LYS A 17 -19.60 3.81 10.76
C LYS A 17 -18.46 2.79 10.62
N HIS A 18 -18.48 1.93 9.59
CA HIS A 18 -17.44 0.91 9.35
C HIS A 18 -16.52 1.23 8.16
N HIS A 19 -16.52 2.46 7.65
CA HIS A 19 -15.80 2.77 6.42
C HIS A 19 -14.28 2.93 6.61
N LEU A 20 -13.86 3.65 7.66
CA LEU A 20 -12.47 3.75 8.07
C LEU A 20 -12.39 3.80 9.59
N PRO A 21 -11.43 3.11 10.21
CA PRO A 21 -11.19 3.25 11.64
C PRO A 21 -10.73 4.69 11.96
N PRO A 22 -11.04 5.21 13.16
CA PRO A 22 -10.44 6.44 13.66
C PRO A 22 -8.91 6.32 13.71
N GLN A 23 -8.21 7.46 13.69
CA GLN A 23 -6.74 7.54 13.69
C GLN A 23 -6.07 6.83 14.87
N ASP A 24 -6.81 6.63 15.96
CA ASP A 24 -6.30 5.97 17.16
C ASP A 24 -6.34 4.45 17.10
N HIS A 25 -7.03 3.90 16.12
CA HIS A 25 -7.13 2.46 15.89
C HIS A 25 -6.19 2.01 14.76
N PRO A 26 -5.65 0.78 14.85
CA PRO A 26 -4.81 0.23 13.78
C PRO A 26 -5.54 0.20 12.44
N LEU A 27 -4.87 0.67 11.39
CA LEU A 27 -5.37 0.58 10.02
C LEU A 27 -4.60 -0.51 9.27
N ARG A 28 -5.33 -1.49 8.73
CA ARG A 28 -4.78 -2.48 7.81
C ARG A 28 -4.95 -1.97 6.38
N ILE A 29 -3.84 -1.78 5.68
CA ILE A 29 -3.84 -1.32 4.29
C ILE A 29 -3.36 -2.48 3.41
N GLN A 30 -4.23 -2.91 2.51
CA GLN A 30 -3.89 -3.78 1.38
C GLN A 30 -3.75 -2.89 0.15
N ILE A 31 -2.64 -3.06 -0.59
CA ILE A 31 -2.35 -2.24 -1.75
C ILE A 31 -2.44 -3.09 -3.00
N GLU A 32 -3.28 -2.62 -3.92
CA GLU A 32 -3.47 -3.23 -5.23
C GLU A 32 -3.44 -2.15 -6.29
N GLY A 33 -2.98 -2.51 -7.49
CA GLY A 33 -3.08 -1.64 -8.64
C GLY A 33 -2.12 -2.00 -9.77
N PRO A 34 -2.27 -1.36 -10.94
CA PRO A 34 -1.34 -1.53 -12.05
C PRO A 34 0.08 -1.12 -11.64
N LEU A 35 1.09 -1.89 -12.05
CA LEU A 35 2.50 -1.57 -11.81
C LEU A 35 2.85 -0.13 -12.20
N ILE A 36 2.31 0.34 -13.33
CA ILE A 36 2.56 1.70 -13.82
C ILE A 36 2.09 2.78 -12.84
N ALA A 37 1.02 2.52 -12.09
CA ALA A 37 0.52 3.45 -11.08
C ALA A 37 1.46 3.48 -9.88
N ILE A 38 1.89 2.31 -9.39
CA ILE A 38 2.87 2.19 -8.29
C ILE A 38 4.18 2.90 -8.65
N GLN A 39 4.70 2.67 -9.86
CA GLN A 39 5.92 3.32 -10.35
C GLN A 39 5.76 4.83 -10.50
N ARG A 40 4.56 5.32 -10.85
CA ARG A 40 4.31 6.77 -10.90
C ARG A 40 4.23 7.40 -9.50
N LEU A 41 3.69 6.68 -8.51
CA LEU A 41 3.66 7.13 -7.12
C LEU A 41 5.06 7.09 -6.49
N LEU A 42 5.85 6.07 -6.79
CA LEU A 42 7.18 5.84 -6.22
C LEU A 42 8.24 5.55 -7.31
N PRO A 43 8.60 6.53 -8.15
CA PRO A 43 9.46 6.31 -9.33
C PRO A 43 10.89 5.85 -9.03
N HIS A 44 11.33 6.02 -7.78
CA HIS A 44 12.67 5.64 -7.33
C HIS A 44 12.66 4.42 -6.40
N THR A 45 11.52 3.74 -6.26
CA THR A 45 11.41 2.55 -5.42
C THR A 45 10.93 1.38 -6.27
N PRO A 46 11.68 0.28 -6.32
CA PRO A 46 11.31 -0.84 -7.17
C PRO A 46 10.07 -1.56 -6.63
N TRP A 47 9.25 -2.04 -7.57
CA TRP A 47 8.20 -3.03 -7.36
C TRP A 47 8.47 -4.19 -8.32
N HIS A 48 8.93 -5.30 -7.77
CA HIS A 48 9.38 -6.48 -8.51
C HIS A 48 8.18 -7.38 -8.85
N LEU A 49 7.95 -7.56 -10.15
CA LEU A 49 7.00 -8.56 -10.63
C LEU A 49 7.67 -9.95 -10.74
N ASN A 50 8.97 -10.04 -11.02
CA ASN A 50 9.62 -11.34 -11.11
C ASN A 50 9.63 -12.07 -9.76
N LEU A 51 8.95 -13.23 -9.71
CA LEU A 51 8.83 -14.12 -8.54
C LEU A 51 10.18 -14.47 -7.90
N GLN A 52 11.25 -14.60 -8.67
CA GLN A 52 12.60 -14.93 -8.15
C GLN A 52 13.25 -13.78 -7.39
N SER A 53 12.82 -12.54 -7.66
CA SER A 53 13.33 -11.32 -7.04
C SER A 53 12.41 -10.75 -5.96
N GLN A 54 11.30 -11.43 -5.66
CA GLN A 54 10.34 -10.97 -4.67
C GLN A 54 10.85 -11.20 -3.25
N THR A 55 10.92 -10.12 -2.49
CA THR A 55 11.08 -10.13 -1.04
C THR A 55 9.82 -9.56 -0.44
N PHE A 56 9.37 -10.13 0.68
CA PHE A 56 8.24 -9.57 1.43
C PHE A 56 8.72 -8.88 2.72
N PRO A 57 8.26 -7.65 3.00
CA PRO A 57 7.53 -6.77 2.10
C PRO A 57 8.43 -6.27 0.96
N GLN A 58 7.83 -5.94 -0.19
CA GLN A 58 8.54 -5.31 -1.29
C GLN A 58 9.01 -3.90 -0.89
N PRO A 59 10.11 -3.39 -1.45
CA PRO A 59 10.65 -2.08 -1.07
C PRO A 59 9.64 -0.92 -1.18
N ALA A 60 8.72 -0.99 -2.13
CA ALA A 60 7.67 0.00 -2.32
C ALA A 60 6.44 -0.21 -1.42
N GLY A 61 6.19 -1.41 -0.88
CA GLY A 61 5.04 -1.69 -0.01
C GLY A 61 4.94 -0.77 1.20
N PRO A 62 5.95 -0.74 2.10
CA PRO A 62 5.90 0.12 3.29
C PRO A 62 5.79 1.60 2.95
N LYS A 63 6.38 2.03 1.82
CA LYS A 63 6.30 3.42 1.36
C LYS A 63 4.90 3.78 0.86
N LEU A 64 4.25 2.87 0.13
CA LEU A 64 2.86 3.03 -0.31
C LEU A 64 1.91 3.06 0.88
N VAL A 65 2.09 2.17 1.87
CA VAL A 65 1.24 2.16 3.08
C VAL A 65 1.37 3.48 3.83
N ARG A 66 2.60 3.99 3.98
CA ARG A 66 2.85 5.30 4.60
C ARG A 66 2.21 6.44 3.81
N LEU A 67 2.36 6.46 2.49
CA LEU A 67 1.75 7.45 1.60
C LEU A 67 0.22 7.45 1.72
N THR A 68 -0.39 6.27 1.71
CA THR A 68 -1.83 6.09 1.89
C THR A 68 -2.30 6.59 3.24
N TYR A 69 -1.61 6.23 4.33
CA TYR A 69 -1.97 6.69 5.68
C TYR A 69 -1.89 8.22 5.80
N GLN A 70 -0.81 8.82 5.27
CA GLN A 70 -0.64 10.27 5.24
C GLN A 70 -1.78 10.96 4.48
N GLN A 71 -2.17 10.40 3.33
CA GLN A 71 -3.24 10.97 2.52
C GLN A 71 -4.62 10.80 3.17
N LEU A 72 -4.85 9.71 3.91
CA LEU A 72 -6.10 9.46 4.62
C LEU A 72 -6.28 10.37 5.85
N TYR A 73 -5.21 10.56 6.63
CA TYR A 73 -5.30 11.16 7.96
C TYR A 73 -4.54 12.49 8.12
N GLY A 74 -3.81 12.92 7.08
CA GLY A 74 -3.05 14.18 7.08
C GLY A 74 -1.81 14.18 7.97
N ARG A 75 -1.35 13.02 8.45
CA ARG A 75 -0.19 12.91 9.35
C ARG A 75 0.61 11.62 9.12
N ASP A 76 1.82 11.60 9.66
CA ASP A 76 2.64 10.39 9.70
C ASP A 76 2.09 9.35 10.70
N PRO A 77 2.23 8.04 10.39
CA PRO A 77 1.83 6.98 11.30
C PRO A 77 2.70 6.95 12.56
N ARG A 78 2.12 6.50 13.68
CA ARG A 78 2.80 6.44 14.97
C ARG A 78 3.82 5.30 14.95
N GLN A 79 5.10 5.63 14.83
CA GLN A 79 6.19 4.64 14.82
C GLN A 79 6.31 3.81 16.11
N LYS A 80 5.68 4.23 17.21
CA LYS A 80 5.85 3.64 18.54
C LYS A 80 4.80 2.58 18.91
N VAL A 81 3.81 2.33 18.07
CA VAL A 81 2.80 1.28 18.31
C VAL A 81 3.08 0.12 17.36
N PRO A 82 3.57 -1.03 17.85
CA PRO A 82 3.70 -2.23 17.04
C PRO A 82 2.36 -2.58 16.39
N GLY A 83 2.32 -2.78 15.08
CA GLY A 83 1.09 -3.13 14.35
C GLY A 83 0.23 -1.98 13.82
N ASP A 84 0.57 -0.72 14.09
CA ASP A 84 -0.24 0.44 13.61
C ASP A 84 -0.12 0.63 12.08
N LEU A 85 1.02 0.20 11.51
CA LEU A 85 1.30 0.31 10.08
C LEU A 85 2.15 -0.87 9.57
N GLU A 86 1.48 -1.97 9.23
CA GLU A 86 2.15 -3.16 8.70
C GLU A 86 1.63 -3.51 7.31
N VAL A 87 2.57 -3.81 6.41
CA VAL A 87 2.26 -4.45 5.13
C VAL A 87 1.92 -5.90 5.44
N ARG A 88 0.65 -6.26 5.26
CA ARG A 88 0.16 -7.64 5.51
C ARG A 88 -0.03 -8.42 4.23
N ASP A 89 -0.27 -7.72 3.13
CA ASP A 89 -0.41 -8.32 1.81
C ASP A 89 0.04 -7.34 0.73
N GLU A 90 0.57 -7.87 -0.34
CA GLU A 90 1.04 -7.14 -1.52
C GLU A 90 0.53 -7.86 -2.76
N TYR A 91 -0.43 -7.26 -3.45
CA TYR A 91 -0.98 -7.87 -4.64
C TYR A 91 0.04 -7.86 -5.78
N LEU A 92 0.39 -9.05 -6.27
CA LEU A 92 1.41 -9.25 -7.31
C LEU A 92 0.84 -9.19 -8.73
N GLY A 93 -0.45 -8.97 -8.89
CA GLY A 93 -1.13 -9.11 -10.19
C GLY A 93 -1.49 -10.57 -10.50
N TRP A 94 -2.15 -10.78 -11.64
CA TRP A 94 -2.41 -12.09 -12.26
C TRP A 94 -1.12 -12.72 -12.81
N MET A 95 -0.05 -12.72 -12.01
CA MET A 95 1.17 -13.43 -12.36
C MET A 95 0.82 -14.90 -12.52
N PRO A 96 1.11 -15.54 -13.66
CA PRO A 96 0.89 -16.96 -13.80
C PRO A 96 1.63 -17.68 -12.67
N GLU A 97 0.90 -18.54 -11.96
CA GLU A 97 1.51 -19.48 -11.01
C GLU A 97 2.64 -20.21 -11.73
N LYS A 98 3.71 -20.49 -10.98
CA LYS A 98 4.93 -21.13 -11.47
C LYS A 98 4.60 -22.22 -12.49
N TYR A 99 5.01 -22.06 -13.75
CA TYR A 99 5.47 -23.22 -14.48
C TYR A 99 6.79 -23.60 -13.79
N LEU A 100 6.70 -24.59 -12.89
CA LEU A 100 7.86 -25.30 -12.40
C LEU A 100 8.45 -25.96 -13.65
N ASN A 101 9.43 -25.32 -14.30
CA ASN A 101 10.22 -26.02 -15.29
C ASN A 101 11.09 -27.00 -14.49
N GLU A 102 10.78 -28.29 -14.67
CA GLU A 102 11.54 -29.45 -14.19
C GLU A 102 13.03 -29.36 -14.51
#